data_AF-A0A1G1GN51-F1
#
_entry.id   AF-A0A1G1GN51-F1
#
_cell.length_a   1.000
_cell.length_b   1.000
_cell.length_c   1.000
_cell.angle_alpha   90.00
_cell.angle_beta   90.00
_cell.angle_gamma   90.00
#
_symmetry.space_group_name_H-M   'P 1'
#
loop_
_entity.id
_entity.type
_entity.pdbx_description
1 polymer ?
#
loop_
_entity_poly.entity_id
_entity_poly.type
_entity_poly.pdbx_seq_one_letter_code
_entity_poly.pdbx_strand_id
1 'polypeptide(L)'
;MPKSVQTHRQNHIERQELLKKNKMAAGLVSERFPGVSEIVLHLTYYQRGPHPVLMVRTMNFSPTDYAYFHMDCMREECKNGGFDLTSVVTGLVKARKKTVKGKICCDGKSPSLAPNHASIAYEVSIQSAKPER
;
A
#
# COMPACT_ATOMS: atom_id res chain seq x y z
N MET A 1 -23.89 -23.02 20.76
CA MET A 1 -22.47 -23.11 20.33
C MET A 1 -21.98 -21.73 19.87
N PRO A 2 -21.40 -20.86 20.72
CA PRO A 2 -20.85 -19.58 20.27
C PRO A 2 -19.32 -19.65 20.27
N LYS A 3 -18.71 -20.23 19.22
CA LYS A 3 -17.25 -20.22 19.01
C LYS A 3 -16.78 -19.12 18.05
N SER A 4 -17.68 -18.36 17.43
CA SER A 4 -17.34 -17.43 16.35
C SER A 4 -16.81 -16.08 16.85
N VAL A 5 -17.37 -15.51 17.92
CA VAL A 5 -17.06 -14.11 18.31
C VAL A 5 -15.64 -13.94 18.87
N GLN A 6 -15.15 -14.92 19.64
CA GLN A 6 -13.83 -14.84 20.29
C GLN A 6 -12.68 -14.96 19.28
N THR A 7 -12.84 -15.79 18.24
CA THR A 7 -11.86 -15.99 17.17
C THR A 7 -11.72 -14.76 16.26
N HIS A 8 -12.82 -14.05 15.98
CA HIS A 8 -12.77 -12.84 15.15
C HIS A 8 -12.00 -11.69 15.82
N ARG A 9 -12.14 -11.52 17.14
CA ARG A 9 -11.42 -10.49 17.89
C ARG A 9 -9.91 -10.78 17.97
N GLN A 10 -9.55 -12.04 18.21
CA GLN A 10 -8.15 -12.45 18.30
C GLN A 10 -7.41 -12.24 16.96
N ASN A 11 -8.02 -12.66 15.85
CA ASN A 11 -7.46 -12.46 14.50
C ASN A 11 -7.30 -10.97 14.13
N HIS A 12 -8.19 -10.11 14.65
CA HIS A 12 -8.10 -8.67 14.41
C HIS A 12 -6.89 -8.04 15.12
N ILE A 13 -6.66 -8.41 16.39
CA ILE A 13 -5.52 -7.94 17.17
C ILE A 13 -4.22 -8.39 16.51
N GLU A 14 -4.10 -9.65 16.13
CA GLU A 14 -2.91 -10.20 15.47
C GLU A 14 -2.58 -9.48 14.16
N ARG A 15 -3.59 -9.16 13.35
CA ARG A 15 -3.41 -8.38 12.11
C ARG A 15 -2.93 -6.97 12.40
N GLN A 16 -3.47 -6.31 13.42
CA GLN A 16 -3.04 -4.97 13.81
C GLN A 16 -1.61 -4.97 14.33
N GLU A 17 -1.23 -5.97 15.13
CA GLU A 17 0.13 -6.12 15.62
C GLU A 17 1.12 -6.39 14.49
N LEU A 18 0.77 -7.25 13.54
CA LEU A 18 1.59 -7.51 12.35
C LEU A 18 1.76 -6.25 11.50
N LEU A 19 0.67 -5.51 11.26
CA LEU A 19 0.74 -4.23 10.54
C LEU A 19 1.64 -3.24 11.25
N LYS A 20 1.55 -3.14 12.59
CA LYS A 20 2.42 -2.28 13.40
C LYS A 20 3.89 -2.69 13.27
N LYS A 21 4.20 -3.99 13.37
CA LYS A 21 5.56 -4.53 13.18
C LYS A 21 6.11 -4.21 11.80
N ASN A 22 5.32 -4.43 10.75
CA ASN A 22 5.72 -4.16 9.37
C ASN A 22 5.99 -2.67 9.12
N LYS A 23 5.15 -1.78 9.67
CA LYS A 23 5.37 -0.34 9.61
C LYS A 23 6.66 0.07 10.32
N MET A 24 6.90 -0.43 11.53
CA MET A 24 8.14 -0.16 12.26
C MET A 24 9.37 -0.66 11.50
N ALA A 25 9.31 -1.86 10.90
CA ALA A 25 10.41 -2.41 10.10
C ALA A 25 10.69 -1.61 8.81
N ALA A 26 9.65 -1.00 8.22
CA ALA A 26 9.79 -0.13 7.07
C ALA A 26 10.61 1.14 7.39
N GLY A 27 10.64 1.57 8.66
CA GLY A 27 11.29 2.82 9.08
C GLY A 27 10.50 4.05 8.64
N LEU A 28 10.99 5.24 8.99
CA LEU A 28 10.39 6.50 8.57
C LEU A 28 10.76 6.85 7.13
N VAL A 29 9.93 7.67 6.48
CA VAL A 29 10.24 8.24 5.16
C VAL A 29 11.55 9.04 5.20
N SER A 30 11.77 9.84 6.25
CA SER A 30 13.01 10.61 6.44
C SER A 30 14.26 9.73 6.56
N GLU A 31 14.13 8.57 7.20
CA GLU A 31 15.22 7.61 7.39
C GLU A 31 15.54 6.84 6.09
N ARG A 32 14.50 6.42 5.35
CA ARG A 32 14.66 5.62 4.13
C ARG A 32 14.94 6.45 2.88
N PHE A 33 14.38 7.65 2.80
CA PHE A 33 14.49 8.55 1.65
C PHE A 33 14.89 9.97 2.09
N PRO A 34 16.15 10.17 2.52
CA PRO A 34 16.61 11.48 2.96
C PRO A 34 16.39 12.56 1.88
N GLY A 35 15.89 13.72 2.30
CA GLY A 35 15.62 14.85 1.41
C GLY A 35 14.29 14.76 0.64
N VAL A 36 13.48 13.71 0.83
CA VAL A 36 12.08 13.69 0.39
C VAL A 36 11.23 14.44 1.41
N SER A 37 10.48 15.45 0.94
CA SER A 37 9.56 16.23 1.78
C SER A 37 8.11 15.75 1.70
N GLU A 38 7.72 15.09 0.61
CA GLU A 38 6.38 14.53 0.45
C GLU A 38 6.38 13.39 -0.58
N ILE A 39 5.58 12.35 -0.32
CA ILE A 39 5.23 11.32 -1.29
C ILE A 39 3.69 11.27 -1.39
N VAL A 40 3.17 11.41 -2.60
CA VAL A 40 1.72 11.33 -2.89
C VAL A 40 1.46 10.11 -3.76
N LEU A 41 0.51 9.27 -3.34
CA LEU A 41 0.02 8.13 -4.09
C LEU A 41 -1.43 8.39 -4.52
N HIS A 42 -1.66 8.54 -5.82
CA HIS A 42 -3.00 8.53 -6.40
C HIS A 42 -3.33 7.13 -6.91
N LEU A 43 -4.36 6.52 -6.36
CA LEU A 43 -4.72 5.13 -6.62
C LEU A 43 -6.14 5.02 -7.16
N THR A 44 -6.32 4.19 -8.18
CA THR A 44 -7.64 3.70 -8.61
C THR A 44 -7.66 2.19 -8.45
N TYR A 45 -8.56 1.71 -7.61
CA TYR A 45 -8.75 0.29 -7.33
C TYR A 45 -9.71 -0.33 -8.32
N TYR A 46 -9.32 -1.49 -8.83
CA TYR A 46 -10.12 -2.29 -9.75
C TYR A 46 -10.37 -3.68 -9.17
N GLN A 47 -11.58 -4.20 -9.39
CA GLN A 47 -11.96 -5.58 -9.15
C GLN A 47 -12.52 -6.22 -10.42
N ARG A 48 -12.54 -7.55 -10.47
CA ARG A 48 -13.28 -8.26 -11.52
C ARG A 48 -14.78 -8.13 -11.30
N GLY A 49 -15.49 -7.64 -12.32
CA GLY A 49 -16.94 -7.52 -12.31
C GLY A 49 -17.47 -6.46 -13.30
N PRO A 50 -18.80 -6.30 -13.40
CA PRO A 50 -19.43 -5.36 -14.32
C PRO A 50 -19.15 -3.89 -13.98
N HIS A 51 -18.85 -3.58 -12.72
CA HIS A 51 -18.37 -2.28 -12.27
C HIS A 51 -16.94 -2.43 -11.77
N PRO A 52 -15.94 -2.31 -12.66
CA PRO A 52 -14.58 -2.70 -12.33
C PRO A 52 -13.90 -1.71 -11.40
N VAL A 53 -14.25 -0.41 -11.46
CA VAL A 53 -13.69 0.60 -10.54
C VAL A 53 -14.38 0.47 -9.18
N LEU A 54 -13.60 0.13 -8.16
CA LEU A 54 -14.09 -0.04 -6.79
C LEU A 54 -13.99 1.28 -5.99
N MET A 55 -12.86 1.98 -6.11
CA MET A 55 -12.56 3.15 -5.30
C MET A 55 -11.42 3.97 -5.92
N VAL A 56 -11.45 5.29 -5.73
CA VAL A 56 -10.28 6.18 -5.93
C VAL A 56 -9.82 6.69 -4.57
N ARG A 57 -8.51 6.67 -4.32
CA ARG A 57 -7.92 7.13 -3.05
C ARG A 57 -6.62 7.87 -3.30
N THR A 58 -6.41 8.95 -2.55
CA THR A 58 -5.12 9.63 -2.44
C THR A 58 -4.52 9.35 -1.06
N MET A 59 -3.22 9.08 -1.00
CA MET A 59 -2.48 8.93 0.25
C MET A 59 -1.24 9.82 0.22
N ASN A 60 -1.02 10.57 1.29
CA ASN A 60 0.12 11.46 1.45
C ASN A 60 1.01 10.94 2.57
N PHE A 61 2.33 10.99 2.35
CA PHE A 61 3.33 10.59 3.31
C PHE A 61 4.31 11.74 3.50
N SER A 62 4.45 12.16 4.75
CA SER A 62 5.41 13.13 5.24
C SER A 62 6.70 12.45 5.71
N PRO A 63 7.78 13.21 6.00
CA PRO A 63 9.03 12.64 6.50
C PRO A 63 8.90 11.89 7.84
N THR A 64 7.86 12.18 8.62
CA THR A 64 7.54 11.54 9.91
C THR A 64 6.63 10.31 9.78
N ASP A 65 6.09 10.04 8.59
CA ASP A 65 5.31 8.83 8.35
C ASP A 65 6.22 7.62 8.11
N TYR A 66 5.67 6.42 8.34
CA TYR A 66 6.36 5.18 7.98
C TYR A 66 6.45 5.02 6.47
N ALA A 67 7.62 4.60 5.97
CA ALA A 67 7.90 4.26 4.57
C ALA A 67 7.24 2.93 4.15
N TYR A 68 5.98 2.73 4.52
CA TYR A 68 5.21 1.51 4.31
C TYR A 68 4.11 1.76 3.27
N PHE A 69 4.36 1.34 2.02
CA PHE A 69 3.49 1.61 0.87
C PHE A 69 2.74 0.36 0.41
N HIS A 70 2.29 -0.45 1.38
CA HIS A 70 1.47 -1.62 1.12
C HIS A 70 0.00 -1.33 1.43
N MET A 71 -0.87 -1.64 0.46
CA MET A 71 -2.31 -1.49 0.58
C MET A 71 -2.97 -2.86 0.54
N ASP A 72 -3.76 -3.18 1.55
CA ASP A 72 -4.50 -4.45 1.58
C ASP A 72 -5.52 -4.54 0.45
N CYS A 73 -5.73 -5.76 -0.06
CA CYS A 73 -6.80 -6.03 -1.00
C CYS A 73 -8.17 -5.90 -0.32
N MET A 74 -9.14 -5.29 -0.99
CA MET A 74 -10.48 -5.05 -0.44
C MET A 74 -11.44 -6.23 -0.59
N ARG A 75 -11.01 -7.32 -1.24
CA ARG A 75 -11.81 -8.54 -1.37
C ARG A 75 -11.75 -9.31 -0.05
N GLU A 76 -12.91 -9.57 0.56
CA GLU A 76 -13.00 -10.26 1.86
C GLU A 76 -12.32 -11.64 1.85
N GLU A 77 -12.41 -12.34 0.73
CA GLU A 77 -11.77 -13.64 0.51
C GLU A 77 -10.24 -13.56 0.33
N CYS A 78 -9.69 -12.36 0.07
CA CYS A 78 -8.27 -12.14 -0.14
C CYS A 78 -7.57 -11.84 1.18
N LYS A 79 -7.22 -12.90 1.92
CA LYS A 79 -6.44 -12.80 3.15
C LYS A 79 -4.96 -12.67 2.82
N ASN A 80 -4.29 -11.67 3.40
CA ASN A 80 -2.85 -11.41 3.28
C ASN A 80 -2.34 -11.02 1.88
N GLY A 81 -3.25 -10.64 0.98
CA GLY A 81 -2.86 -10.06 -0.31
C GLY A 81 -3.00 -8.55 -0.32
N GLY A 82 -2.34 -7.90 -1.26
CA GLY A 82 -2.39 -6.46 -1.42
C GLY A 82 -1.53 -5.97 -2.57
N PHE A 83 -1.13 -4.72 -2.45
CA PHE A 83 -0.37 -3.99 -3.45
C PHE A 83 0.80 -3.30 -2.76
N ASP A 84 2.03 -3.76 -3.02
CA ASP A 84 3.25 -3.15 -2.51
C ASP A 84 3.86 -2.19 -3.55
N LEU A 85 3.89 -0.90 -3.24
CA LEU A 85 4.53 0.14 -4.06
C LEU A 85 5.94 0.51 -3.56
N THR A 86 6.50 -0.19 -2.58
CA THR A 86 7.81 0.13 -2.00
C THR A 86 8.92 0.15 -3.04
N SER A 87 8.95 -0.83 -3.94
CA SER A 87 9.94 -0.87 -5.04
C SER A 87 9.75 0.27 -6.04
N VAL A 88 8.49 0.68 -6.29
CA VAL A 88 8.16 1.79 -7.19
C VAL A 88 8.65 3.11 -6.60
N VAL A 89 8.33 3.39 -5.33
CA VAL A 89 8.79 4.59 -4.61
C VAL A 89 10.31 4.62 -4.54
N THR A 90 10.94 3.51 -4.15
CA THR A 90 12.41 3.39 -4.05
C THR A 90 13.08 3.65 -5.39
N GLY A 91 12.57 3.06 -6.48
CA GLY A 91 13.08 3.29 -7.82
C GLY A 91 12.93 4.74 -8.26
N LEU A 92 11.79 5.37 -7.96
CA LEU A 92 11.52 6.77 -8.29
C LEU A 92 12.48 7.73 -7.57
N VAL A 93 12.69 7.53 -6.26
CA VAL A 93 13.66 8.31 -5.45
C VAL A 93 15.08 8.14 -5.99
N LYS A 94 15.52 6.89 -6.20
CA LYS A 94 16.88 6.60 -6.72
C LYS A 94 17.13 7.23 -8.08
N ALA A 95 16.12 7.22 -8.95
CA ALA A 95 16.18 7.84 -10.27
C ALA A 95 16.05 9.38 -10.23
N ARG A 96 15.81 9.99 -9.06
CA ARG A 96 15.54 11.43 -8.87
C ARG A 96 14.44 11.95 -9.79
N LYS A 97 13.45 11.09 -10.08
CA LYS A 97 12.29 11.45 -10.91
C LYS A 97 11.18 11.95 -10.00
N LYS A 98 10.37 12.87 -10.53
CA LYS A 98 9.26 13.46 -9.77
C LYS A 98 8.02 12.58 -9.77
N THR A 99 7.74 11.89 -10.86
CA THR A 99 6.50 11.11 -11.00
C THR A 99 6.70 9.79 -11.75
N VAL A 100 5.87 8.79 -11.45
CA VAL A 100 5.72 7.55 -12.23
C VAL A 100 4.28 7.07 -12.17
N LYS A 101 3.78 6.50 -13.27
CA LYS A 101 2.47 5.85 -13.32
C LYS A 101 2.63 4.39 -13.70
N GLY A 102 1.69 3.55 -13.26
CA GLY A 102 1.70 2.14 -13.61
C GLY A 102 0.48 1.40 -13.10
N LYS A 103 0.54 0.07 -13.22
CA LYS A 103 -0.48 -0.84 -12.70
C LYS A 103 0.19 -1.99 -11.96
N ILE A 104 -0.43 -2.48 -10.90
CA ILE A 104 0.00 -3.68 -10.18
C ILE A 104 -1.24 -4.51 -9.80
N CYS A 105 -1.10 -5.84 -9.88
CA CYS A 105 -2.15 -6.78 -9.48
C CYS A 105 -1.95 -7.19 -8.02
N CYS A 106 -3.03 -7.60 -7.38
CA CYS A 106 -2.97 -8.14 -6.03
C CYS A 106 -2.10 -9.40 -6.02
N ASP A 107 -1.20 -9.51 -5.04
CA ASP A 107 -0.32 -10.67 -4.86
C ASP A 107 -0.97 -11.82 -4.05
N GLY A 108 -2.18 -11.59 -3.52
CA GLY A 108 -2.94 -12.57 -2.75
C GLY A 108 -3.32 -13.80 -3.56
N LYS A 109 -3.07 -14.99 -2.98
CA LYS A 109 -3.41 -16.29 -3.55
C LYS A 109 -4.43 -17.00 -2.66
N SER A 110 -5.55 -17.41 -3.24
CA SER A 110 -6.54 -18.29 -2.62
C SER A 110 -7.10 -19.23 -3.69
N PRO A 111 -7.40 -20.50 -3.37
CA PRO A 111 -8.09 -21.41 -4.28
C PRO A 111 -9.43 -20.86 -4.79
N SER A 112 -10.10 -20.00 -4.00
CA SER A 112 -11.38 -19.37 -4.37
C SER A 112 -11.22 -18.11 -5.23
N LEU A 113 -10.01 -17.57 -5.35
CA LEU A 113 -9.75 -16.32 -6.07
C LEU A 113 -9.14 -16.59 -7.43
N ALA A 114 -9.76 -16.02 -8.46
CA ALA A 114 -9.16 -16.01 -9.77
C ALA A 114 -7.82 -15.22 -9.76
N PRO A 115 -6.86 -15.57 -10.64
CA PRO A 115 -5.66 -14.76 -10.82
C PRO A 115 -6.02 -13.31 -11.15
N ASN A 116 -5.27 -12.35 -10.60
CA ASN A 116 -5.51 -10.92 -10.80
C ASN A 116 -6.96 -10.49 -10.46
N HIS A 117 -7.53 -11.04 -9.38
CA HIS A 117 -8.88 -10.73 -8.91
C HIS A 117 -9.07 -9.22 -8.60
N ALA A 118 -7.97 -8.53 -8.26
CA ALA A 118 -7.93 -7.10 -8.05
C ALA A 118 -6.63 -6.51 -8.61
N SER A 119 -6.68 -5.24 -9.00
CA SER A 119 -5.52 -4.46 -9.44
C SER A 119 -5.67 -3.01 -9.01
N ILE A 120 -4.56 -2.27 -8.98
CA ILE A 120 -4.58 -0.81 -8.87
C ILE A 120 -3.89 -0.20 -10.08
N ALA A 121 -4.42 0.91 -10.58
CA ALA A 121 -3.63 1.88 -11.31
C ALA A 121 -3.10 2.91 -10.31
N TYR A 122 -1.84 3.29 -10.44
CA TYR A 122 -1.20 4.24 -9.54
C TYR A 122 -0.52 5.37 -10.30
N GLU A 123 -0.43 6.50 -9.64
CA GLU A 123 0.50 7.59 -9.91
C GLU A 123 1.19 7.95 -8.60
N VAL A 124 2.52 7.87 -8.59
CA VAL A 124 3.37 8.24 -7.45
C VAL A 124 4.06 9.54 -7.79
N SER A 125 3.97 10.51 -6.89
CA SER A 125 4.63 11.81 -7.00
C SER A 125 5.52 12.05 -5.78
N ILE A 126 6.72 12.57 -6.00
CA ILE A 126 7.71 12.87 -4.95
C ILE A 126 8.11 14.34 -5.02
N GLN A 127 8.02 15.00 -3.87
CA GLN A 127 8.61 16.31 -3.66
C GLN A 127 9.89 16.15 -2.84
N SER A 128 10.96 16.79 -3.30
CA SER A 128 12.20 16.90 -2.52
C SER A 128 12.20 18.19 -1.74
N ALA A 129 12.78 18.18 -0.54
CA ALA A 129 13.06 19.38 0.21
C ALA A 129 13.89 20.33 -0.66
N LYS A 130 13.51 21.62 -0.70
CA LYS A 130 14.35 22.63 -1.35
C LYS A 130 15.68 22.67 -0.58
N PRO A 131 16.84 22.70 -1.25
CA PRO A 131 18.08 23.02 -0.57
C PRO A 131 17.92 24.43 0.02
N GLU A 132 18.10 24.58 1.33
CA GLU A 132 18.27 25.89 1.94
C GLU A 132 19.49 26.54 1.27
N ARG A 133 19.28 27.75 0.73
CA ARG A 133 20.31 28.57 0.08
C ARG A 133 20.99 29.45 1.11
#